data_AF-A0A963QS98-F1
#
_entry.id   AF-A0A963QS98-F1
#
_cell.length_a   1.000
_cell.length_b   1.000
_cell.length_c   1.000
_cell.angle_alpha   90.00
_cell.angle_beta   90.00
_cell.angle_gamma   90.00
#
_symmetry.space_group_name_H-M   'P 1'
#
loop_
_entity.id
_entity.type
_entity.pdbx_description
1 polymer ?
#
loop_
_entity_poly.entity_id
_entity_poly.type
_entity_poly.pdbx_seq_one_letter_code
_entity_poly.pdbx_strand_id
1 'polypeptide(L)'
;MAVRKLFRGLGAKSDDGANDAVHIVAADDTARRLEILADYETSAMAWIWATDSDGNIIYMSPGAADKIGRPLEEVLAQPLASVFETDPDNPDERSDRPLKFQISARNKITDLIVRFVRTPQNVNNPPKWWSISGHPKMDKSGNFVGYRGSAKDVTIEYQRKIEDSRLAEYDSLTGLANRHRMSRRLDSILAAYKSAKRSCAVMMLDLDRFKQVNDTMGHQAGDDLLKQVAERVQAVIANRGEIGRLGGDEFQVILPDIDDRGKLGEIAEKLIHIVSQPYPIGDKRAIIGTSIGVAIAPYDGVEQEEIIHASDLALYSAKNGGRGQFRFYSAELKDEREERQILLEDLRDALTNEQLELHYQPVVRTEDSMVIGCEALMRWEHPDRGNIRPDLFIPIAEESTLINQLGEWAIRKACEDAMQWPTSMRVSVNVSATQFANQAFTTIVTNALAASGLEPDRLELELTESVFMGDS
;
A
#
# COMPACT_ATOMS: atom_id res chain seq x y z
N MET A 1 -25.83 14.18 -80.20
CA MET A 1 -27.30 14.16 -79.98
C MET A 1 -27.82 12.89 -80.67
N ALA A 2 -29.10 12.54 -80.67
CA ALA A 2 -29.85 12.67 -81.94
C ALA A 2 -28.90 12.86 -83.14
N VAL A 3 -28.72 11.87 -84.02
CA VAL A 3 -29.66 11.54 -85.09
C VAL A 3 -29.12 10.27 -85.78
N ARG A 4 -30.00 9.32 -86.15
CA ARG A 4 -29.91 8.33 -87.25
C ARG A 4 -28.58 7.63 -87.58
N LYS A 5 -28.67 6.32 -87.89
CA LYS A 5 -27.89 5.59 -88.94
C LYS A 5 -26.35 5.62 -88.81
N LEU A 6 -25.72 4.44 -88.67
CA LEU A 6 -24.79 3.85 -89.66
C LEU A 6 -24.11 2.58 -89.10
N PHE A 7 -24.32 1.45 -89.81
CA PHE A 7 -23.55 0.18 -89.89
C PHE A 7 -23.34 -0.66 -88.61
N ARG A 8 -23.80 -1.92 -88.46
CA ARG A 8 -23.79 -3.15 -89.29
C ARG A 8 -22.39 -3.75 -89.45
N GLY A 9 -22.15 -4.91 -88.81
CA GLY A 9 -21.33 -6.01 -89.34
C GLY A 9 -19.96 -6.29 -88.69
N LEU A 10 -19.86 -7.50 -88.10
CA LEU A 10 -18.78 -8.51 -88.21
C LEU A 10 -17.31 -8.07 -88.07
N GLY A 11 -16.61 -8.68 -87.10
CA GLY A 11 -15.14 -8.77 -87.12
C GLY A 11 -14.56 -9.36 -85.83
N ALA A 12 -14.14 -10.62 -85.89
CA ALA A 12 -13.42 -11.32 -84.84
C ALA A 12 -12.06 -10.67 -84.51
N LYS A 13 -11.62 -10.75 -83.24
CA LYS A 13 -10.28 -11.20 -82.80
C LYS A 13 -10.10 -11.08 -81.27
N SER A 14 -9.54 -12.16 -80.71
CA SER A 14 -8.70 -12.33 -79.49
C SER A 14 -8.33 -11.07 -78.68
N ASP A 15 -8.37 -11.11 -77.35
CA ASP A 15 -7.32 -11.68 -76.48
C ASP A 15 -7.67 -11.57 -74.98
N ASP A 16 -7.11 -12.51 -74.21
CA ASP A 16 -6.72 -12.50 -72.80
C ASP A 16 -7.67 -12.00 -71.68
N GLY A 17 -8.25 -12.99 -70.99
CA GLY A 17 -8.72 -12.85 -69.61
C GLY A 17 -8.01 -13.86 -68.71
N ALA A 18 -6.92 -13.42 -68.05
CA ALA A 18 -6.32 -14.14 -66.93
C ALA A 18 -7.33 -14.14 -65.76
N ASN A 19 -7.78 -15.32 -65.39
CA ASN A 19 -8.76 -15.55 -64.35
C ASN A 19 -8.02 -15.90 -63.06
N ASP A 20 -7.84 -14.95 -62.15
CA ASP A 20 -7.35 -15.20 -60.78
C ASP A 20 -8.44 -15.95 -59.99
N ALA A 21 -8.50 -17.26 -60.19
CA ALA A 21 -9.37 -18.15 -59.41
C ALA A 21 -8.69 -18.45 -58.07
N VAL A 22 -9.41 -18.26 -56.96
CA VAL A 22 -8.97 -18.67 -55.62
C VAL A 22 -8.75 -20.20 -55.63
N HIS A 23 -7.49 -20.63 -55.55
CA HIS A 23 -7.14 -22.04 -55.48
C HIS A 23 -7.40 -22.58 -54.07
N ILE A 24 -8.47 -23.36 -53.93
CA ILE A 24 -8.83 -24.04 -52.67
C ILE A 24 -7.86 -25.22 -52.46
N VAL A 25 -7.16 -25.24 -51.32
CA VAL A 25 -6.34 -26.38 -50.91
C VAL A 25 -7.26 -27.49 -50.37
N ALA A 26 -7.44 -28.54 -51.17
CA ALA A 26 -8.27 -29.68 -50.80
C ALA A 26 -7.61 -30.54 -49.70
N ALA A 27 -8.42 -31.30 -48.96
CA ALA A 27 -7.93 -32.09 -47.82
C ALA A 27 -6.98 -33.23 -48.22
N ASP A 28 -7.05 -33.70 -49.47
CA ASP A 28 -6.21 -34.73 -50.05
C ASP A 28 -4.91 -34.20 -50.68
N ASP A 29 -4.79 -32.87 -50.86
CA ASP A 29 -3.58 -32.22 -51.37
C ASP A 29 -2.48 -32.18 -50.30
N THR A 30 -1.80 -33.30 -50.15
CA THR A 30 -0.76 -33.50 -49.13
C THR A 30 0.43 -32.57 -49.35
N ALA A 31 0.82 -32.32 -50.61
CA ALA A 31 1.97 -31.48 -50.94
C ALA A 31 1.74 -30.04 -50.49
N ARG A 32 0.58 -29.47 -50.83
CA ARG A 32 0.26 -28.09 -50.46
C ARG A 32 0.00 -27.93 -48.97
N ARG A 33 -0.58 -28.94 -48.31
CA ARG A 33 -0.75 -28.97 -46.85
C ARG A 33 0.59 -29.02 -46.10
N LEU A 34 1.58 -29.75 -46.63
CA LEU A 34 2.94 -29.77 -46.06
C LEU A 34 3.66 -28.43 -46.23
N GLU A 35 3.46 -27.74 -47.37
CA GLU A 35 4.00 -26.40 -47.60
C GLU A 35 3.43 -25.39 -46.58
N ILE A 36 2.10 -25.37 -46.39
CA ILE A 36 1.45 -24.53 -45.36
C ILE A 36 1.97 -24.86 -43.95
N LEU A 37 2.22 -26.14 -43.66
CA LEU A 37 2.78 -26.56 -42.38
C LEU A 37 4.21 -26.04 -42.19
N ALA A 38 5.05 -26.13 -43.22
CA ALA A 38 6.42 -25.62 -43.19
C ALA A 38 6.44 -24.09 -43.03
N ASP A 39 5.55 -23.37 -43.72
CA ASP A 39 5.37 -21.92 -43.56
C ASP A 39 4.93 -21.56 -42.13
N TYR A 40 4.03 -22.36 -41.55
CA TYR A 40 3.61 -22.19 -40.16
C TYR A 40 4.76 -22.39 -39.18
N GLU A 41 5.58 -23.44 -39.35
CA GLU A 41 6.73 -23.74 -38.48
C GLU A 41 7.86 -22.71 -38.59
N THR A 42 8.02 -22.07 -39.76
CA THR A 42 9.00 -21.01 -39.99
C THR A 42 8.54 -19.64 -39.51
N SER A 43 7.23 -19.41 -39.35
CA SER A 43 6.67 -18.15 -38.84
C SER A 43 7.10 -17.79 -37.40
N ALA A 44 7.67 -18.74 -36.65
CA ALA A 44 8.06 -18.62 -35.24
C ALA A 44 6.92 -18.20 -34.29
N MET A 45 5.65 -18.26 -34.74
CA MET A 45 4.48 -17.92 -33.93
C MET A 45 4.06 -19.06 -33.00
N ALA A 46 4.27 -20.30 -33.43
CA ALA A 46 4.06 -21.51 -32.66
C ALA A 46 4.93 -22.63 -33.24
N TRP A 47 5.24 -23.60 -32.39
CA TRP A 47 5.97 -24.81 -32.76
C TRP A 47 5.08 -26.02 -32.60
N ILE A 48 5.34 -27.04 -33.40
CA ILE A 48 4.72 -28.34 -33.33
C ILE A 48 5.68 -29.26 -32.60
N TRP A 49 5.13 -30.14 -31.77
CA TRP A 49 5.90 -31.16 -31.07
C TRP A 49 5.17 -32.49 -31.10
N ALA A 50 5.94 -33.57 -30.98
CA ALA A 50 5.42 -34.92 -30.89
C ALA A 50 6.22 -35.76 -29.91
N THR A 51 5.55 -36.72 -29.28
CA THR A 51 6.20 -37.79 -28.51
C THR A 51 5.93 -39.17 -29.09
N ASP A 52 6.76 -40.13 -28.68
CA ASP A 52 6.44 -41.56 -28.74
C ASP A 52 5.53 -41.97 -27.57
N SER A 53 5.25 -43.28 -27.46
CA SER A 53 4.43 -43.90 -26.41
C SER A 53 5.02 -43.83 -25.01
N ASP A 54 6.34 -43.64 -24.90
CA ASP A 54 7.05 -43.51 -23.62
C ASP A 54 7.16 -42.04 -23.17
N GLY A 55 6.72 -41.11 -24.02
CA GLY A 55 6.71 -39.67 -23.76
C GLY A 55 8.00 -38.97 -24.16
N ASN A 56 8.90 -39.64 -24.89
CA ASN A 56 10.11 -39.03 -25.42
C ASN A 56 9.77 -38.15 -26.62
N ILE A 57 10.37 -36.96 -26.69
CA ILE A 57 10.15 -36.01 -27.78
C ILE A 57 10.79 -36.58 -29.06
N ILE A 58 9.96 -36.93 -30.05
CA ILE A 58 10.40 -37.47 -31.34
C ILE A 58 10.39 -36.43 -32.46
N TYR A 59 9.71 -35.30 -32.23
CA TYR A 59 9.66 -34.20 -33.17
C TYR A 59 9.48 -32.89 -32.42
N MET A 60 10.16 -31.86 -32.91
CA MET A 60 9.88 -30.48 -32.57
C MET A 60 10.27 -29.59 -33.75
N SER A 61 9.45 -28.58 -34.06
CA SER A 61 9.71 -27.68 -35.18
C SER A 61 11.11 -27.05 -35.08
N PRO A 62 11.87 -26.92 -36.19
CA PRO A 62 13.25 -26.40 -36.16
C PRO A 62 13.40 -25.03 -35.49
N GLY A 63 12.44 -24.11 -35.70
CA GLY A 63 12.46 -22.77 -35.10
C GLY A 63 12.35 -22.75 -33.57
N ALA A 64 12.06 -23.89 -32.94
CA ALA A 64 12.06 -24.03 -31.49
C ALA A 64 13.47 -23.95 -30.90
N ALA A 65 14.50 -24.41 -31.62
CA ALA A 65 15.88 -24.52 -31.14
C ALA A 65 16.41 -23.19 -30.59
N ASP A 66 16.26 -22.13 -31.39
CA ASP A 66 16.72 -20.78 -31.07
C ASP A 66 16.04 -20.22 -29.82
N LYS A 67 14.77 -20.59 -29.61
CA LYS A 67 13.97 -20.14 -28.47
C LYS A 67 14.23 -20.94 -27.21
N ILE A 68 14.49 -22.24 -27.33
CA ILE A 68 14.94 -23.11 -26.23
C ILE A 68 16.33 -22.66 -25.75
N GLY A 69 17.17 -22.15 -26.65
CA GLY A 69 18.56 -21.79 -26.34
C GLY A 69 19.48 -23.00 -26.21
N ARG A 70 19.05 -24.15 -26.76
CA ARG A 70 19.82 -25.40 -26.86
C ARG A 70 19.54 -26.06 -28.21
N PRO A 71 20.51 -26.81 -28.79
CA PRO A 71 20.27 -27.59 -29.99
C PRO A 71 19.13 -28.59 -29.80
N LEU A 72 18.29 -28.79 -30.82
CA LEU A 72 17.20 -29.78 -30.75
C LEU A 72 17.69 -31.19 -30.48
N GLU A 73 18.92 -31.52 -30.89
CA GLU A 73 19.54 -32.82 -30.63
C GLU A 73 19.65 -33.15 -29.14
N GLU A 74 19.75 -32.13 -28.27
CA GLU A 74 19.78 -32.31 -26.81
C GLU A 74 18.37 -32.44 -26.20
N VAL A 75 17.34 -32.12 -26.96
CA VAL A 75 15.93 -32.10 -26.52
C VAL A 75 15.17 -33.30 -27.08
N LEU A 76 15.47 -33.70 -28.32
CA LEU A 76 14.94 -34.91 -28.95
C LEU A 76 15.39 -36.16 -28.18
N ALA A 77 14.56 -37.19 -28.24
CA ALA A 77 14.70 -38.44 -27.49
C ALA A 77 14.71 -38.30 -25.94
N GLN A 78 14.51 -37.10 -25.40
CA GLN A 78 14.30 -36.89 -23.96
C GLN A 78 12.82 -36.94 -23.59
N PRO A 79 12.45 -37.41 -22.40
CA PRO A 79 11.08 -37.30 -21.89
C PRO A 79 10.59 -35.85 -21.86
N LEU A 80 9.37 -35.58 -22.31
CA LEU A 80 8.82 -34.22 -22.32
C LEU A 80 8.86 -33.57 -20.92
N ALA A 81 8.57 -34.35 -19.87
CA ALA A 81 8.58 -33.91 -18.47
C ALA A 81 9.98 -33.79 -17.84
N SER A 82 11.07 -34.14 -18.55
CA SER A 82 12.45 -33.83 -18.10
C SER A 82 12.99 -32.54 -18.72
N VAL A 83 12.38 -32.09 -19.82
CA VAL A 83 12.73 -30.84 -20.51
C VAL A 83 11.89 -29.69 -20.00
N PHE A 84 10.60 -29.95 -19.76
CA PHE A 84 9.62 -28.98 -19.30
C PHE A 84 9.03 -29.37 -17.95
N GLU A 85 8.80 -28.37 -17.11
CA GLU A 85 8.06 -28.49 -15.86
C GLU A 85 6.95 -27.44 -15.82
N THR A 86 5.83 -27.73 -15.16
CA THR A 86 4.87 -26.68 -14.78
C THR A 86 5.60 -25.69 -13.87
N ASP A 87 5.37 -24.38 -14.02
CA ASP A 87 6.10 -23.39 -13.23
C ASP A 87 5.87 -23.61 -11.72
N PRO A 88 6.88 -24.04 -10.96
CA PRO A 88 6.74 -24.30 -9.53
C PRO A 88 6.60 -23.01 -8.72
N ASP A 89 7.04 -21.86 -9.27
CA ASP A 89 7.00 -20.58 -8.56
C ASP A 89 5.62 -19.91 -8.71
N ASN A 90 4.85 -20.30 -9.74
CA ASN A 90 3.50 -19.83 -9.98
C ASN A 90 2.69 -20.93 -10.70
N PRO A 91 2.25 -21.98 -9.97
CA PRO A 91 1.50 -23.06 -10.58
C PRO A 91 0.26 -22.48 -11.24
N ASP A 92 0.10 -22.73 -12.54
CA ASP A 92 -1.00 -22.20 -13.35
C ASP A 92 -2.35 -22.46 -12.66
N GLU A 93 -3.04 -21.41 -12.24
CA GLU A 93 -4.36 -21.48 -11.57
C GLU A 93 -5.40 -22.26 -12.40
N ARG A 94 -5.19 -22.41 -13.72
CA ARG A 94 -6.07 -23.17 -14.62
C ARG A 94 -5.81 -24.67 -14.64
N SER A 95 -4.67 -25.13 -14.12
CA SER A 95 -4.29 -26.53 -14.17
C SER A 95 -3.82 -27.01 -12.80
N ASP A 96 -4.77 -27.56 -12.03
CA ASP A 96 -4.52 -28.21 -10.73
C ASP A 96 -3.51 -29.39 -10.78
N ARG A 97 -2.98 -29.72 -11.95
CA ARG A 97 -2.26 -30.97 -12.22
C ARG A 97 -0.94 -30.70 -12.96
N PRO A 98 0.21 -31.05 -12.38
CA PRO A 98 1.51 -30.92 -13.04
C PRO A 98 1.60 -31.67 -14.37
N LEU A 99 2.43 -31.19 -15.29
CA LEU A 99 2.67 -31.79 -16.61
C LEU A 99 2.89 -33.31 -16.54
N LYS A 100 3.74 -33.76 -15.61
CA LYS A 100 4.06 -35.18 -15.40
C LYS A 100 2.82 -36.03 -15.13
N PHE A 101 1.87 -35.51 -14.35
CA PHE A 101 0.62 -36.19 -14.05
C PHE A 101 -0.27 -36.26 -15.31
N GLN A 102 -0.40 -35.17 -16.06
CA GLN A 102 -1.22 -35.13 -17.27
C GLN A 102 -0.74 -36.12 -18.34
N ILE A 103 0.58 -36.24 -18.52
CA ILE A 103 1.20 -37.21 -19.44
C ILE A 103 0.94 -38.65 -18.95
N SER A 104 1.16 -38.93 -17.66
CA SER A 104 0.95 -40.28 -17.10
C SER A 104 -0.51 -40.75 -17.21
N ALA A 105 -1.46 -39.83 -17.05
CA ALA A 105 -2.89 -40.09 -17.17
C ALA A 105 -3.37 -40.11 -18.63
N ARG A 106 -2.48 -39.82 -19.60
CA ARG A 106 -2.77 -39.73 -21.03
C ARG A 106 -3.90 -38.74 -21.35
N ASN A 107 -4.01 -37.68 -20.55
CA ASN A 107 -5.04 -36.66 -20.71
C ASN A 107 -4.71 -35.69 -21.85
N LYS A 108 -5.72 -35.03 -22.40
CA LYS A 108 -5.52 -33.86 -23.26
C LYS A 108 -4.87 -32.74 -22.44
N ILE A 109 -3.80 -32.16 -22.96
CA ILE A 109 -3.11 -30.99 -22.42
C ILE A 109 -3.67 -29.77 -23.17
N THR A 110 -4.11 -28.74 -22.45
CA THR A 110 -4.70 -27.54 -23.05
C THR A 110 -4.08 -26.30 -22.40
N ASP A 111 -3.38 -25.50 -23.22
CA ASP A 111 -2.75 -24.23 -22.90
C ASP A 111 -1.94 -24.22 -21.60
N LEU A 112 -1.33 -25.36 -21.27
CA LEU A 112 -0.61 -25.54 -20.02
C LEU A 112 0.68 -24.72 -20.05
N ILE A 113 0.84 -23.83 -19.07
CA ILE A 113 2.07 -23.08 -18.92
C ILE A 113 3.16 -23.99 -18.35
N VAL A 114 4.27 -24.07 -19.07
CA VAL A 114 5.46 -24.82 -18.69
C VAL A 114 6.68 -23.94 -18.83
N ARG A 115 7.69 -24.18 -18.00
CA ARG A 115 9.01 -23.60 -18.14
C ARG A 115 10.04 -24.67 -18.45
N PHE A 116 11.17 -24.25 -19.00
CA PHE A 116 12.33 -25.14 -19.13
C PHE A 116 12.85 -25.51 -17.75
N VAL A 117 13.11 -26.81 -17.55
CA VAL A 117 13.72 -27.30 -16.32
C VAL A 117 15.08 -26.64 -16.13
N ARG A 118 15.29 -26.06 -14.94
CA ARG A 118 16.58 -25.46 -14.58
C ARG A 118 17.60 -26.57 -14.30
N THR A 119 18.77 -26.41 -14.88
CA THR A 119 19.96 -27.25 -14.73
C THR A 119 21.11 -26.38 -14.22
N PRO A 120 22.16 -26.94 -13.59
CA PRO A 120 23.32 -26.17 -13.18
C PRO A 120 23.95 -25.30 -14.29
N GLN A 121 23.80 -25.73 -15.55
CA GLN A 121 24.33 -25.04 -16.72
C GLN A 121 23.50 -23.83 -17.15
N ASN A 122 22.21 -23.74 -16.82
CA ASN A 122 21.31 -22.66 -17.27
C ASN A 122 20.61 -21.92 -16.13
N VAL A 123 20.99 -22.16 -14.87
CA VAL A 123 20.35 -21.57 -13.68
C VAL A 123 20.35 -20.04 -13.69
N ASN A 124 21.38 -19.44 -14.30
CA ASN A 124 21.57 -18.00 -14.41
C ASN A 124 20.85 -17.38 -15.62
N ASN A 125 20.31 -18.19 -16.53
CA ASN A 125 19.56 -17.67 -17.66
C ASN A 125 18.17 -17.21 -17.19
N PRO A 126 17.62 -16.13 -17.77
CA PRO A 126 16.25 -15.74 -17.47
C PRO A 126 15.30 -16.90 -17.83
N PRO A 127 14.30 -17.17 -16.97
CA PRO A 127 13.30 -18.21 -17.24
C PRO A 127 12.56 -17.90 -18.53
N LYS A 128 12.19 -18.96 -19.25
CA LYS A 128 11.36 -18.90 -20.46
C LYS A 128 10.14 -19.79 -20.26
N TRP A 129 8.97 -19.26 -20.59
CA TRP A 129 7.70 -19.93 -20.40
C TRP A 129 6.99 -20.15 -21.73
N TRP A 130 6.55 -21.38 -21.93
CA TRP A 130 5.78 -21.80 -23.09
C TRP A 130 4.38 -22.24 -22.66
N SER A 131 3.39 -21.96 -23.50
CA SER A 131 2.06 -22.56 -23.41
C SER A 131 2.04 -23.77 -24.34
N ILE A 132 1.78 -24.96 -23.80
CA ILE A 132 1.72 -26.21 -24.58
C ILE A 132 0.31 -26.78 -24.60
N SER A 133 -0.10 -27.23 -25.78
CA SER A 133 -1.37 -27.92 -26.02
C SER A 133 -1.06 -29.22 -26.75
N GLY A 134 -1.73 -30.31 -26.39
CA GLY A 134 -1.48 -31.61 -27.00
C GLY A 134 -2.57 -32.64 -26.76
N HIS A 135 -2.81 -33.49 -27.75
CA HIS A 135 -3.74 -34.62 -27.64
C HIS A 135 -3.01 -35.96 -27.75
N PRO A 136 -3.43 -36.97 -26.96
CA PRO A 136 -2.92 -38.32 -27.13
C PRO A 136 -3.33 -38.87 -28.50
N LYS A 137 -2.43 -39.60 -29.14
CA LYS A 137 -2.69 -40.35 -30.36
C LYS A 137 -2.78 -41.84 -30.05
N MET A 138 -3.76 -42.47 -30.67
CA MET A 138 -3.93 -43.91 -30.67
C MET A 138 -3.68 -44.45 -32.08
N ASP A 139 -3.13 -45.66 -32.18
CA ASP A 139 -3.08 -46.40 -33.44
C ASP A 139 -4.47 -46.99 -33.80
N LYS A 140 -4.55 -47.71 -34.93
CA LYS A 140 -5.79 -48.37 -35.38
C LYS A 140 -6.28 -49.46 -34.42
N SER A 141 -5.42 -49.95 -33.54
CA SER A 141 -5.71 -50.99 -32.54
C SER A 141 -6.10 -50.39 -31.18
N GLY A 142 -6.10 -49.06 -31.05
CA GLY A 142 -6.40 -48.35 -29.81
C GLY A 142 -5.21 -48.20 -28.85
N ASN A 143 -3.99 -48.56 -29.26
CA ASN A 143 -2.81 -48.40 -28.41
C ASN A 143 -2.29 -46.97 -28.45
N PHE A 144 -1.83 -46.48 -27.30
CA PHE A 144 -1.22 -45.16 -27.18
C PHE A 144 0.13 -45.11 -27.91
N VAL A 145 0.29 -44.16 -28.83
CA VAL A 145 1.50 -43.96 -29.64
C VAL A 145 2.18 -42.61 -29.40
N GLY A 146 1.79 -41.92 -28.33
CA GLY A 146 2.35 -40.63 -27.92
C GLY A 146 1.43 -39.45 -28.16
N TYR A 147 1.98 -38.24 -28.03
CA TYR A 147 1.26 -36.98 -28.17
C TYR A 147 1.57 -36.28 -29.48
N ARG A 148 0.63 -35.49 -29.96
CA ARG A 148 0.86 -34.46 -30.98
C ARG A 148 0.31 -33.15 -30.46
N GLY A 149 1.08 -32.09 -30.58
CA GLY A 149 0.72 -30.83 -29.96
C GLY A 149 1.39 -29.63 -30.60
N SER A 150 1.04 -28.47 -30.07
CA SER A 150 1.67 -27.19 -30.36
C SER A 150 2.21 -26.56 -29.08
N ALA A 151 3.18 -25.68 -29.25
CA ALA A 151 3.79 -24.87 -28.21
C ALA A 151 3.87 -23.42 -28.71
N LYS A 152 3.66 -22.46 -27.82
CA LYS A 152 3.86 -21.05 -28.09
C LYS A 152 4.70 -20.43 -26.98
N ASP A 153 5.68 -19.60 -27.34
CA ASP A 153 6.39 -18.78 -26.37
C ASP A 153 5.47 -17.68 -25.85
N VAL A 154 5.28 -17.71 -24.53
CA VAL A 154 4.44 -16.77 -23.78
C VAL A 154 5.27 -16.07 -22.71
N THR A 155 6.59 -16.06 -22.84
CA THR A 155 7.51 -15.53 -21.82
C THR A 155 7.17 -14.08 -21.47
N ILE A 156 6.94 -13.23 -22.48
CA ILE A 156 6.65 -11.80 -22.26
C ILE A 156 5.26 -11.63 -21.63
N GLU A 157 4.23 -12.28 -22.17
CA GLU A 157 2.86 -12.15 -21.65
C GLU A 157 2.74 -12.72 -20.23
N TYR A 158 3.37 -13.86 -19.96
CA TYR A 158 3.32 -14.52 -18.67
C TYR A 158 4.17 -13.76 -17.63
N GLN A 159 5.34 -13.24 -17.99
CA GLN A 159 6.13 -12.39 -17.11
C GLN A 159 5.40 -11.11 -16.74
N ARG A 160 4.71 -10.47 -17.71
CA ARG A 160 3.83 -9.33 -17.42
C ARG A 160 2.69 -9.73 -16.48
N LYS A 161 2.02 -10.86 -16.74
CA LYS A 161 0.97 -11.36 -15.85
C LYS A 161 1.47 -11.60 -14.42
N ILE A 162 2.66 -12.19 -14.27
CA ILE A 162 3.29 -12.38 -12.95
C ILE A 162 3.55 -11.03 -12.29
N GLU A 163 4.17 -10.09 -13.01
CA GLU A 163 4.50 -8.77 -12.44
C GLU A 163 3.24 -7.96 -12.12
N ASP A 164 2.22 -7.97 -12.98
CA ASP A 164 0.93 -7.33 -12.73
C ASP A 164 0.26 -7.93 -11.50
N SER A 165 0.29 -9.26 -11.36
CA SER A 165 -0.22 -9.95 -10.17
C SER A 165 0.59 -9.61 -8.92
N ARG A 166 1.91 -9.44 -9.04
CA ARG A 166 2.78 -9.04 -7.94
C ARG A 166 2.50 -7.59 -7.52
N LEU A 167 2.39 -6.66 -8.47
CA LEU A 167 2.06 -5.25 -8.21
C LEU A 167 0.64 -5.09 -7.64
N ALA A 168 -0.29 -5.98 -8.01
CA ALA A 168 -1.62 -6.01 -7.43
C ALA A 168 -1.61 -6.46 -5.96
N GLU A 169 -0.56 -7.14 -5.47
CA GLU A 169 -0.53 -7.75 -4.15
C GLU A 169 0.55 -7.24 -3.20
N TYR A 170 1.63 -6.65 -3.71
CA TYR A 170 2.79 -6.25 -2.93
C TYR A 170 3.13 -4.77 -3.13
N ASP A 171 3.64 -4.15 -2.07
CA ASP A 171 4.18 -2.80 -2.09
C ASP A 171 5.53 -2.79 -2.83
N SER A 172 5.67 -1.95 -3.85
CA SER A 172 6.85 -1.94 -4.72
C SER A 172 8.13 -1.47 -4.04
N LEU A 173 8.00 -0.69 -2.95
CA LEU A 173 9.13 -0.15 -2.21
C LEU A 173 9.70 -1.16 -1.20
N THR A 174 8.83 -1.75 -0.38
CA THR A 174 9.22 -2.61 0.75
C THR A 174 9.14 -4.10 0.45
N GLY A 175 8.41 -4.51 -0.60
CA GLY A 175 8.16 -5.91 -0.92
C GLY A 175 7.16 -6.61 0.01
N LEU A 176 6.60 -5.90 0.99
CA LEU A 176 5.53 -6.41 1.87
C LEU A 176 4.19 -6.50 1.12
N ALA A 177 3.19 -7.13 1.73
CA ALA A 177 1.84 -7.10 1.18
C ALA A 177 1.33 -5.65 1.09
N ASN A 178 0.62 -5.32 0.01
CA ASN A 178 -0.03 -4.02 -0.10
C ASN A 178 -1.39 -4.02 0.61
N ARG A 179 -2.03 -2.85 0.69
CA ARG A 179 -3.37 -2.68 1.29
C ARG A 179 -4.42 -3.64 0.70
N HIS A 180 -4.40 -3.88 -0.60
CA HIS A 180 -5.37 -4.74 -1.27
C HIS A 180 -5.24 -6.20 -0.82
N ARG A 181 -4.02 -6.73 -0.78
CA ARG A 181 -3.76 -8.09 -0.29
C ARG A 181 -4.07 -8.23 1.19
N MET A 182 -3.66 -7.28 2.02
CA MET A 182 -3.95 -7.32 3.47
C MET A 182 -5.46 -7.34 3.74
N SER A 183 -6.24 -6.52 3.03
CA SER A 183 -7.70 -6.52 3.13
C SER A 183 -8.30 -7.87 2.73
N ARG A 184 -7.96 -8.41 1.55
CA ARG A 184 -8.46 -9.71 1.10
C ARG A 184 -8.10 -10.83 2.07
N ARG A 185 -6.89 -10.79 2.63
CA ARG A 185 -6.40 -11.79 3.56
C ARG A 185 -7.18 -11.74 4.87
N LEU A 186 -7.36 -10.55 5.44
CA LEU A 186 -8.08 -10.37 6.69
C LEU A 186 -9.54 -10.83 6.54
N ASP A 187 -10.22 -10.43 5.47
CA ASP A 187 -11.59 -10.86 5.16
C ASP A 187 -11.71 -12.38 5.09
N SER A 188 -10.79 -13.03 4.36
CA SER A 188 -10.72 -14.49 4.26
C SER A 188 -10.50 -15.18 5.62
N ILE A 189 -9.62 -14.63 6.47
CA ILE A 189 -9.36 -15.18 7.82
C ILE A 189 -10.60 -15.03 8.69
N LEU A 190 -11.21 -13.84 8.75
CA LEU A 190 -12.37 -13.57 9.59
C LEU A 190 -13.58 -14.43 9.18
N ALA A 191 -13.85 -14.56 7.87
CA ALA A 191 -14.91 -15.40 7.35
C ALA A 191 -14.74 -16.87 7.77
N ALA A 192 -13.52 -17.41 7.65
CA ALA A 192 -13.23 -18.78 8.09
C ALA A 192 -13.33 -18.94 9.62
N TYR A 193 -12.83 -17.96 10.37
CA TYR A 193 -12.66 -18.04 11.82
C TYR A 193 -13.97 -17.83 12.58
N LYS A 194 -14.92 -17.07 12.00
CA LYS A 194 -16.29 -16.92 12.50
C LYS A 194 -16.98 -18.27 12.70
N SER A 195 -16.79 -19.19 11.75
CA SER A 195 -17.35 -20.55 11.84
C SER A 195 -16.60 -21.47 12.80
N ALA A 196 -15.28 -21.28 12.92
CA ALA A 196 -14.38 -22.12 13.70
C ALA A 196 -14.15 -21.65 15.15
N LYS A 197 -14.74 -20.52 15.55
CA LYS A 197 -14.52 -19.84 16.85
C LYS A 197 -13.03 -19.60 17.15
N ARG A 198 -12.29 -19.17 16.12
CA ARG A 198 -10.88 -18.81 16.23
C ARG A 198 -10.73 -17.29 16.32
N SER A 199 -9.62 -16.84 16.88
CA SER A 199 -9.31 -15.43 17.07
C SER A 199 -8.25 -14.94 16.08
N CYS A 200 -8.25 -13.64 15.83
CA CYS A 200 -7.27 -12.99 14.98
C CYS A 200 -6.98 -11.60 15.53
N ALA A 201 -5.72 -11.30 15.82
CA ALA A 201 -5.30 -9.96 16.21
C ALA A 201 -4.82 -9.18 14.98
N VAL A 202 -5.12 -7.89 14.96
CA VAL A 202 -4.63 -6.92 13.99
C VAL A 202 -3.87 -5.83 14.75
N MET A 203 -2.66 -5.54 14.32
CA MET A 203 -1.87 -4.41 14.80
C MET A 203 -1.71 -3.40 13.67
N MET A 204 -2.10 -2.15 13.91
CA MET A 204 -1.80 -1.02 13.05
C MET A 204 -0.60 -0.27 13.62
N LEU A 205 0.41 -0.01 12.79
CA LEU A 205 1.65 0.66 13.16
C LEU A 205 1.79 1.94 12.36
N ASP A 206 2.24 2.99 13.01
CA ASP A 206 2.61 4.26 12.39
C ASP A 206 4.00 4.67 12.84
N LEU A 207 4.82 5.19 11.93
CA LEU A 207 6.19 5.60 12.25
C LEU A 207 6.22 7.04 12.75
N ASP A 208 6.50 7.20 14.05
CA ASP A 208 6.55 8.51 14.67
C ASP A 208 7.71 9.33 14.08
N ARG A 209 7.42 10.58 13.73
CA ARG A 209 8.39 11.55 13.16
C ARG A 209 8.99 11.14 11.81
N PHE A 210 8.38 10.20 11.07
CA PHE A 210 8.85 9.85 9.72
C PHE A 210 8.91 11.05 8.77
N LYS A 211 7.94 11.97 8.85
CA LYS A 211 7.94 13.20 8.06
C LYS A 211 9.20 14.05 8.28
N GLN A 212 9.69 14.16 9.51
CA GLN A 212 10.93 14.90 9.81
C GLN A 212 12.14 14.29 9.08
N VAL A 213 12.20 12.97 8.93
CA VAL A 213 13.25 12.31 8.14
C VAL A 213 13.19 12.73 6.68
N ASN A 214 11.99 12.75 6.07
CA ASN A 214 11.83 13.20 4.69
C ASN A 214 12.22 14.68 4.53
N ASP A 215 11.80 15.53 5.46
CA ASP A 215 12.02 16.97 5.38
C ASP A 215 13.52 17.32 5.58
N THR A 216 14.22 16.63 6.47
CA THR A 216 15.63 16.91 6.80
C THR A 216 16.63 16.13 5.93
N MET A 217 16.27 14.95 5.43
CA MET A 217 17.20 14.02 4.75
C MET A 217 16.78 13.68 3.31
N GLY A 218 15.59 14.10 2.88
CA GLY A 218 15.05 13.89 1.54
C GLY A 218 14.28 12.57 1.39
N HIS A 219 13.42 12.50 0.37
CA HIS A 219 12.56 11.33 0.14
C HIS A 219 13.32 10.01 -0.08
N GLN A 220 14.50 10.05 -0.69
CA GLN A 220 15.32 8.85 -0.88
C GLN A 220 15.75 8.23 0.47
N ALA A 221 16.05 9.08 1.46
CA ALA A 221 16.37 8.65 2.81
C ALA A 221 15.16 8.03 3.52
N GLY A 222 13.97 8.61 3.33
CA GLY A 222 12.71 8.04 3.82
C GLY A 222 12.40 6.68 3.20
N ASP A 223 12.61 6.53 1.89
CA ASP A 223 12.42 5.26 1.18
C ASP A 223 13.34 4.16 1.70
N ASP A 224 14.61 4.47 1.94
CA ASP A 224 15.57 3.51 2.49
C ASP A 224 15.30 3.18 3.96
N LEU A 225 14.77 4.13 4.72
CA LEU A 225 14.28 3.88 6.07
C LEU A 225 13.09 2.92 6.06
N LEU A 226 12.11 3.13 5.17
CA LEU A 226 10.92 2.27 5.07
C LEU A 226 11.27 0.81 4.74
N LYS A 227 12.26 0.58 3.87
CA LYS A 227 12.79 -0.76 3.58
C LYS A 227 13.37 -1.41 4.84
N GLN A 228 14.20 -0.69 5.59
CA GLN A 228 14.79 -1.21 6.83
C GLN A 228 13.75 -1.46 7.93
N VAL A 229 12.72 -0.62 8.02
CA VAL A 229 11.57 -0.85 8.91
C VAL A 229 10.86 -2.14 8.52
N ALA A 230 10.58 -2.35 7.24
CA ALA A 230 9.93 -3.57 6.76
C ALA A 230 10.71 -4.82 7.16
N GLU A 231 12.03 -4.83 6.95
CA GLU A 231 12.92 -5.93 7.36
C GLU A 231 12.87 -6.19 8.88
N ARG A 232 12.89 -5.12 9.68
CA ARG A 232 12.83 -5.21 11.14
C ARG A 232 11.51 -5.76 11.64
N VAL A 233 10.39 -5.26 11.12
CA VAL A 233 9.05 -5.76 11.47
C VAL A 233 8.93 -7.23 11.05
N GLN A 234 9.43 -7.61 9.87
CA GLN A 234 9.44 -8.98 9.40
C GLN A 234 10.26 -9.93 10.29
N ALA A 235 11.42 -9.49 10.78
CA ALA A 235 12.22 -10.27 11.72
C ALA A 235 11.52 -10.51 13.06
N VAL A 236 10.71 -9.56 13.55
CA VAL A 236 9.97 -9.69 14.81
C VAL A 236 8.77 -10.63 14.67
N ILE A 237 7.98 -10.48 13.60
CA ILE A 237 6.78 -11.27 13.37
C ILE A 237 7.11 -12.69 12.90
N ALA A 238 8.13 -12.84 12.06
CA ALA A 238 8.56 -14.12 11.49
C ALA A 238 7.39 -14.87 10.84
N ASN A 239 7.13 -16.12 11.25
CA ASN A 239 6.08 -16.98 10.70
C ASN A 239 4.74 -16.90 11.46
N ARG A 240 4.58 -15.94 12.40
CA ARG A 240 3.37 -15.83 13.23
C ARG A 240 2.21 -15.15 12.52
N GLY A 241 2.48 -14.44 11.43
CA GLY A 241 1.50 -13.56 10.82
C GLY A 241 1.91 -13.03 9.46
N GLU A 242 1.07 -12.16 8.93
CA GLU A 242 1.27 -11.48 7.65
C GLU A 242 1.46 -9.99 7.90
N ILE A 243 2.31 -9.36 7.09
CA ILE A 243 2.75 -7.97 7.28
C ILE A 243 2.55 -7.25 5.96
N GLY A 244 1.95 -6.06 6.04
CA GLY A 244 1.76 -5.21 4.89
C GLY A 244 2.08 -3.76 5.16
N ARG A 245 2.40 -3.03 4.10
CA ARG A 245 2.48 -1.57 4.11
C ARG A 245 1.23 -1.02 3.45
N LEU A 246 0.46 -0.23 4.19
CA LEU A 246 -0.83 0.27 3.72
C LEU A 246 -0.71 1.57 2.90
N GLY A 247 0.41 2.28 3.06
CA GLY A 247 0.75 3.52 2.38
C GLY A 247 1.56 4.43 3.30
N GLY A 248 2.36 5.34 2.75
CA GLY A 248 3.15 6.29 3.56
C GLY A 248 4.05 5.57 4.59
N ASP A 249 3.82 5.89 5.86
CA ASP A 249 4.44 5.35 7.08
C ASP A 249 3.56 4.35 7.84
N GLU A 250 2.45 3.90 7.25
CA GLU A 250 1.51 2.97 7.88
C GLU A 250 1.84 1.50 7.53
N PHE A 251 1.99 0.68 8.57
CA PHE A 251 2.17 -0.77 8.46
C PHE A 251 1.06 -1.51 9.20
N GLN A 252 0.74 -2.70 8.74
CA GLN A 252 -0.26 -3.57 9.37
C GLN A 252 0.32 -4.96 9.58
N VAL A 253 0.01 -5.55 10.73
CA VAL A 253 0.30 -6.95 11.04
C VAL A 253 -1.00 -7.69 11.34
N ILE A 254 -1.19 -8.84 10.71
CA ILE A 254 -2.28 -9.78 10.98
C ILE A 254 -1.69 -11.00 11.68
N LEU A 255 -2.19 -11.34 12.86
CA LEU A 255 -1.74 -12.45 13.71
C LEU A 255 -2.90 -13.44 13.92
N PRO A 256 -2.98 -14.52 13.12
CA PRO A 256 -4.00 -15.55 13.29
C PRO A 256 -3.76 -16.35 14.58
N ASP A 257 -4.84 -16.77 15.25
CA ASP A 257 -4.82 -17.61 16.46
C ASP A 257 -4.07 -17.02 17.67
N ILE A 258 -4.09 -15.70 17.79
CA ILE A 258 -3.55 -15.01 18.96
C ILE A 258 -4.58 -14.01 19.48
N ASP A 259 -5.08 -14.26 20.68
CA ASP A 259 -5.96 -13.36 21.46
C ASP A 259 -5.42 -13.00 22.85
N ASP A 260 -4.36 -13.67 23.29
CA ASP A 260 -3.71 -13.38 24.56
C ASP A 260 -3.08 -11.97 24.53
N ARG A 261 -3.70 -11.03 25.26
CA ARG A 261 -3.25 -9.64 25.36
C ARG A 261 -1.85 -9.51 25.95
N GLY A 262 -1.41 -10.41 26.83
CA GLY A 262 -0.04 -10.42 27.34
C GLY A 262 0.96 -10.72 26.22
N LYS A 263 0.73 -11.79 25.46
CA LYS A 263 1.57 -12.17 24.31
C LYS A 263 1.57 -11.12 23.20
N LEU A 264 0.41 -10.52 22.92
CA LEU A 264 0.29 -9.43 21.94
C LEU A 264 1.03 -8.18 22.43
N GLY A 265 0.97 -7.86 23.73
CA GLY A 265 1.73 -6.79 24.35
C GLY A 265 3.24 -6.99 24.19
N GLU A 266 3.76 -8.19 24.48
CA GLU A 266 5.18 -8.51 24.28
C GLU A 266 5.63 -8.33 22.82
N ILE A 267 4.79 -8.71 21.85
CA ILE A 267 5.07 -8.52 20.42
C ILE A 267 5.10 -7.02 20.09
N ALA A 268 4.12 -6.25 20.58
CA ALA A 268 4.02 -4.81 20.34
C ALA A 268 5.21 -4.05 20.96
N GLU A 269 5.58 -4.33 22.20
CA GLU A 269 6.76 -3.76 22.86
C GLU A 269 8.04 -4.07 22.10
N LYS A 270 8.19 -5.32 21.63
CA LYS A 270 9.34 -5.73 20.84
C LYS A 270 9.39 -4.99 19.49
N LEU A 271 8.26 -4.83 18.82
CA LEU A 271 8.17 -4.03 17.59
C LEU A 271 8.59 -2.59 17.86
N ILE A 272 8.03 -1.94 18.88
CA ILE A 272 8.39 -0.57 19.28
C ILE A 272 9.89 -0.45 19.53
N HIS A 273 10.45 -1.35 20.33
CA HIS A 273 11.86 -1.33 20.69
C HIS A 273 12.78 -1.48 19.47
N ILE A 274 12.47 -2.44 18.58
CA ILE A 274 13.29 -2.74 17.40
C ILE A 274 13.16 -1.63 16.34
N VAL A 275 11.94 -1.13 16.10
CA VAL A 275 11.70 -0.04 15.16
C VAL A 275 12.35 1.26 15.66
N SER A 276 12.46 1.45 16.98
CA SER A 276 13.10 2.64 17.56
C SER A 276 14.64 2.61 17.55
N GLN A 277 15.27 1.52 17.12
CA GLN A 277 16.73 1.49 17.00
C GLN A 277 17.22 2.43 15.87
N PRO A 278 18.41 3.04 15.95
CA PRO A 278 18.91 3.93 14.91
C PRO A 278 19.00 3.27 13.53
N TYR A 279 18.71 4.02 12.47
CA TYR A 279 18.81 3.59 11.07
C TYR A 279 20.02 4.23 10.40
N PRO A 280 20.97 3.44 9.85
CA PRO A 280 22.00 3.98 8.97
C PRO A 280 21.37 4.42 7.64
N ILE A 281 21.54 5.68 7.28
CA ILE A 281 21.05 6.26 6.01
C ILE A 281 22.18 7.08 5.40
N GLY A 282 22.92 6.48 4.45
CA GLY A 282 24.18 7.04 3.96
C GLY A 282 25.17 7.24 5.11
N ASP A 283 25.68 8.46 5.26
CA ASP A 283 26.62 8.85 6.32
C ASP A 283 25.92 9.38 7.60
N LYS A 284 24.58 9.40 7.62
CA LYS A 284 23.77 9.92 8.73
C LYS A 284 23.06 8.80 9.47
N ARG A 285 22.50 9.14 10.64
CA ARG A 285 21.64 8.26 11.43
C ARG A 285 20.28 8.90 11.65
N ALA A 286 19.21 8.18 11.34
CA ALA A 286 17.85 8.57 11.64
C ALA A 286 17.34 7.78 12.86
N ILE A 287 16.57 8.43 13.72
CA ILE A 287 15.87 7.80 14.84
C ILE A 287 14.40 8.16 14.70
N ILE A 288 13.56 7.15 14.63
CA ILE A 288 12.11 7.27 14.60
C ILE A 288 11.51 6.45 15.75
N GLY A 289 10.27 6.74 16.12
CA GLY A 289 9.49 5.87 17.00
C GLY A 289 8.48 5.05 16.19
N THR A 290 7.67 4.28 16.89
CA THR A 290 6.42 3.77 16.31
C THR A 290 5.34 3.69 17.37
N SER A 291 4.13 4.08 16.97
CA SER A 291 2.91 3.93 17.76
C SER A 291 2.12 2.75 17.21
N ILE A 292 1.51 1.95 18.08
CA ILE A 292 0.80 0.73 17.68
C ILE A 292 -0.62 0.68 18.27
N GLY A 293 -1.62 0.45 17.41
CA GLY A 293 -3.00 0.13 17.82
C GLY A 293 -3.30 -1.35 17.63
N VAL A 294 -3.88 -2.01 18.62
CA VAL A 294 -4.15 -3.45 18.60
C VAL A 294 -5.64 -3.73 18.78
N ALA A 295 -6.23 -4.50 17.87
CA ALA A 295 -7.60 -5.00 17.96
C ALA A 295 -7.64 -6.53 17.77
N ILE A 296 -8.59 -7.21 18.41
CA ILE A 296 -8.68 -8.66 18.46
C ILE A 296 -10.08 -9.11 18.06
N ALA A 297 -10.21 -9.79 16.92
CA ALA A 297 -11.43 -10.49 16.57
C ALA A 297 -11.55 -11.80 17.37
N PRO A 298 -12.74 -12.18 17.84
CA PRO A 298 -14.04 -11.53 17.63
C PRO A 298 -14.43 -10.48 18.69
N TYR A 299 -13.53 -10.14 19.63
CA TYR A 299 -13.86 -9.30 20.80
C TYR A 299 -14.08 -7.83 20.46
N ASP A 300 -13.26 -7.31 19.55
CA ASP A 300 -13.25 -5.89 19.16
C ASP A 300 -13.96 -5.65 17.81
N GLY A 301 -14.57 -6.69 17.24
CA GLY A 301 -15.25 -6.69 15.94
C GLY A 301 -15.29 -8.09 15.32
N VAL A 302 -16.26 -8.34 14.44
CA VAL A 302 -16.38 -9.62 13.71
C VAL A 302 -16.23 -9.47 12.20
N GLU A 303 -16.41 -8.25 11.69
CA GLU A 303 -16.20 -7.91 10.28
C GLU A 303 -14.90 -7.12 10.10
N GLN A 304 -14.35 -7.12 8.88
CA GLN A 304 -13.09 -6.45 8.58
C GLN A 304 -13.11 -4.96 8.97
N GLU A 305 -14.16 -4.25 8.59
CA GLU A 305 -14.28 -2.80 8.81
C GLU A 305 -14.27 -2.44 10.31
N GLU A 306 -14.94 -3.23 11.15
CA GLU A 306 -14.97 -3.05 12.60
C GLU A 306 -13.59 -3.21 13.22
N ILE A 307 -12.86 -4.25 12.84
CA ILE A 307 -11.51 -4.54 13.38
C ILE A 307 -10.48 -3.50 12.95
N ILE A 308 -10.53 -3.07 11.68
CA ILE A 308 -9.66 -1.99 11.20
C ILE A 308 -9.95 -0.71 11.98
N HIS A 309 -11.22 -0.33 12.09
CA HIS A 309 -11.64 0.86 12.82
C HIS A 309 -11.21 0.82 14.30
N ALA A 310 -11.40 -0.31 14.98
CA ALA A 310 -10.95 -0.53 16.35
C ALA A 310 -9.42 -0.38 16.50
N SER A 311 -8.66 -0.94 15.55
CA SER A 311 -7.19 -0.82 15.56
C SER A 311 -6.72 0.62 15.31
N ASP A 312 -7.41 1.39 14.46
CA ASP A 312 -7.10 2.80 14.19
C ASP A 312 -7.42 3.69 15.40
N LEU A 313 -8.52 3.41 16.12
CA LEU A 313 -8.86 4.10 17.37
C LEU A 313 -7.79 3.87 18.43
N ALA A 314 -7.34 2.63 18.58
CA ALA A 314 -6.26 2.28 19.50
C ALA A 314 -4.95 2.97 19.10
N LEU A 315 -4.62 3.01 17.81
CA LEU A 315 -3.42 3.68 17.30
C LEU A 315 -3.47 5.19 17.55
N TYR A 316 -4.61 5.82 17.31
CA TYR A 316 -4.82 7.25 17.59
C TYR A 316 -4.59 7.55 19.09
N SER A 317 -5.16 6.73 19.99
CA SER A 317 -4.92 6.85 21.43
C SER A 317 -3.43 6.70 21.79
N ALA A 318 -2.73 5.74 21.17
CA ALA A 318 -1.29 5.55 21.38
C ALA A 318 -0.48 6.81 20.98
N LYS A 319 -0.83 7.45 19.86
CA LYS A 319 -0.18 8.69 19.42
C LYS A 319 -0.41 9.86 20.39
N ASN A 320 -1.64 10.01 20.91
CA ASN A 320 -1.98 11.11 21.80
C ASN A 320 -1.48 10.92 23.23
N GLY A 321 -1.36 9.68 23.67
CA GLY A 321 -0.78 9.35 24.98
C GLY A 321 0.75 9.49 25.05
N GLY A 322 1.41 10.12 24.06
CA GLY A 322 2.86 10.38 24.07
C GLY A 322 3.69 9.71 22.98
N ARG A 323 3.07 8.96 22.04
CA ARG A 323 3.74 8.18 20.98
C ARG A 323 4.68 7.09 21.52
N GLY A 324 5.30 6.30 20.65
CA GLY A 324 6.27 5.27 21.06
C GLY A 324 5.71 4.20 22.01
N GLN A 325 4.41 3.97 21.97
CA GLN A 325 3.69 3.02 22.82
C GLN A 325 2.67 2.23 22.00
N PHE A 326 2.13 1.17 22.60
CA PHE A 326 0.98 0.47 22.04
C PHE A 326 -0.24 0.69 22.90
N ARG A 327 -1.42 0.63 22.28
CA ARG A 327 -2.71 0.55 22.98
C ARG A 327 -3.52 -0.56 22.37
N PHE A 328 -4.21 -1.29 23.22
CA PHE A 328 -5.30 -2.14 22.76
C PHE A 328 -6.56 -1.31 22.63
N TYR A 329 -7.43 -1.69 21.71
CA TYR A 329 -8.78 -1.18 21.68
C TYR A 329 -9.49 -1.46 23.02
N SER A 330 -10.25 -0.47 23.46
CA SER A 330 -11.28 -0.57 24.48
C SER A 330 -12.45 0.32 24.04
N ALA A 331 -13.67 -0.02 24.48
CA ALA A 331 -14.85 0.80 24.17
C ALA A 331 -14.69 2.25 24.66
N GLU A 332 -13.98 2.48 25.76
CA GLU A 332 -13.66 3.80 26.31
C GLU A 332 -12.87 4.67 25.31
N LEU A 333 -11.99 4.09 24.48
CA LEU A 333 -11.24 4.84 23.46
C LEU A 333 -12.11 5.36 22.32
N LYS A 334 -13.20 4.64 22.01
CA LYS A 334 -14.18 5.09 21.02
C LYS A 334 -14.90 6.32 21.54
N ASP A 335 -15.34 6.26 22.79
CA ASP A 335 -16.03 7.37 23.46
C ASP A 335 -15.12 8.60 23.59
N GLU A 336 -13.83 8.43 23.93
CA GLU A 336 -12.87 9.54 24.00
C GLU A 336 -12.64 10.27 22.66
N ARG A 337 -12.58 9.53 21.54
CA ARG A 337 -12.37 10.17 20.22
C ARG A 337 -13.63 10.89 19.75
N GLU A 338 -14.79 10.27 19.92
CA GLU A 338 -16.08 10.92 19.62
C GLU A 338 -16.26 12.17 20.50
N GLU A 339 -15.94 12.07 21.79
CA GLU A 339 -16.01 13.20 22.71
C GLU A 339 -15.02 14.32 22.34
N ARG A 340 -13.79 14.01 21.95
CA ARG A 340 -12.82 15.02 21.47
C ARG A 340 -13.30 15.72 20.20
N GLN A 341 -13.93 14.99 19.27
CA GLN A 341 -14.47 15.58 18.05
C GLN A 341 -15.64 16.53 18.35
N ILE A 342 -16.56 16.11 19.22
CA ILE A 342 -17.65 16.96 19.71
C ILE A 342 -17.08 18.20 20.39
N LEU A 343 -16.09 18.04 21.26
CA LEU A 343 -15.47 19.15 21.98
C LEU A 343 -14.75 20.13 21.03
N LEU A 344 -14.17 19.66 19.93
CA LEU A 344 -13.57 20.52 18.91
C LEU A 344 -14.62 21.35 18.15
N GLU A 345 -15.76 20.75 17.84
CA GLU A 345 -16.88 21.44 17.20
C GLU A 345 -17.49 22.48 18.15
N ASP A 346 -17.76 22.09 19.40
CA ASP A 346 -18.25 22.98 20.45
C ASP A 346 -17.27 24.15 20.68
N LEU A 347 -15.95 23.91 20.62
CA LEU A 347 -14.94 24.97 20.81
C LEU A 347 -14.92 25.98 19.65
N ARG A 348 -15.27 25.57 18.43
CA ARG A 348 -15.44 26.51 17.30
C ARG A 348 -16.64 27.42 17.52
N ASP A 349 -17.73 26.84 18.00
CA ASP A 349 -18.95 27.59 18.32
C ASP A 349 -18.71 28.53 19.50
N ALA A 350 -17.93 28.10 20.50
CA ALA A 350 -17.58 28.88 21.68
C ALA A 350 -16.88 30.21 21.34
N LEU A 351 -16.02 30.21 20.32
CA LEU A 351 -15.32 31.41 19.84
C LEU A 351 -16.30 32.47 19.30
N THR A 352 -17.41 32.03 18.71
CA THR A 352 -18.41 32.91 18.09
C THR A 352 -19.51 33.33 19.08
N ASN A 353 -19.78 32.48 20.09
CA ASN A 353 -20.92 32.62 21.01
C ASN A 353 -20.56 33.21 22.38
N GLU A 354 -19.42 33.90 22.51
CA GLU A 354 -18.97 34.54 23.77
C GLU A 354 -18.86 33.57 24.96
N GLN A 355 -18.53 32.30 24.70
CA GLN A 355 -18.41 31.26 25.75
C GLN A 355 -17.00 31.16 26.33
N LEU A 356 -16.05 31.89 25.75
CA LEU A 356 -14.68 31.98 26.22
C LEU A 356 -14.49 33.27 27.02
N GLU A 357 -13.75 33.17 28.12
CA GLU A 357 -13.35 34.31 28.94
C GLU A 357 -11.89 34.21 29.37
N LEU A 358 -11.32 35.33 29.82
CA LEU A 358 -9.99 35.38 30.41
C LEU A 358 -10.10 35.63 31.90
N HIS A 359 -9.51 34.75 32.69
CA HIS A 359 -9.24 34.98 34.11
C HIS A 359 -7.83 35.52 34.27
N TYR A 360 -7.61 36.36 35.27
CA TYR A 360 -6.33 37.05 35.46
C TYR A 360 -5.70 36.65 36.79
N GLN A 361 -4.55 35.98 36.74
CA GLN A 361 -3.79 35.60 37.93
C GLN A 361 -2.71 36.65 38.23
N PRO A 362 -2.74 37.33 39.41
CA PRO A 362 -1.77 38.37 39.73
C PRO A 362 -0.33 37.85 39.86
N VAL A 363 0.61 38.58 39.27
CA VAL A 363 2.05 38.39 39.44
C VAL A 363 2.57 39.46 40.40
N VAL A 364 3.19 39.02 41.49
CA VAL A 364 3.61 39.89 42.59
C VAL A 364 5.13 39.99 42.64
N ARG A 365 5.64 41.22 42.70
CA ARG A 365 7.06 41.50 42.90
C ARG A 365 7.47 41.23 44.34
N THR A 366 8.53 40.45 44.53
CA THR A 366 8.92 39.96 45.86
C THR A 366 9.54 41.03 46.75
N GLU A 367 10.13 42.10 46.19
CA GLU A 367 10.78 43.14 46.98
C GLU A 367 9.80 43.98 47.80
N ASP A 368 8.61 44.27 47.25
CA ASP A 368 7.62 45.18 47.86
C ASP A 368 6.19 44.64 47.89
N SER A 369 5.99 43.38 47.47
CA SER A 369 4.67 42.72 47.41
C SER A 369 3.64 43.45 46.55
N MET A 370 4.09 44.26 45.59
CA MET A 370 3.22 44.95 44.64
C MET A 370 2.88 44.06 43.45
N VAL A 371 1.62 44.11 43.01
CA VAL A 371 1.18 43.47 41.77
C VAL A 371 1.78 44.24 40.60
N ILE A 372 2.58 43.56 39.78
CA ILE A 372 3.28 44.15 38.62
C ILE A 372 2.66 43.74 37.28
N GLY A 373 1.77 42.74 37.30
CA GLY A 373 1.05 42.30 36.12
C GLY A 373 0.11 41.15 36.45
N CYS A 374 -0.56 40.64 35.42
CA CYS A 374 -1.42 39.47 35.53
C CYS A 374 -1.18 38.51 34.36
N GLU A 375 -1.20 37.22 34.64
CA GLU A 375 -1.25 36.17 33.62
C GLU A 375 -2.70 35.96 33.17
N ALA A 376 -2.94 36.05 31.86
CA ALA A 376 -4.23 35.80 31.23
C ALA A 376 -4.41 34.30 31.00
N LEU A 377 -5.41 33.73 31.67
CA LEU A 377 -5.73 32.32 31.67
C LEU A 377 -7.10 32.11 31.05
N MET A 378 -7.14 31.46 29.89
CA MET A 378 -8.38 31.17 29.18
C MET A 378 -9.29 30.26 30.03
N ARG A 379 -10.59 30.51 29.97
CA ARG A 379 -11.65 29.66 30.52
C ARG A 379 -12.72 29.48 29.47
N TRP A 380 -13.37 28.32 29.51
CA TRP A 380 -14.46 28.01 28.62
C TRP A 380 -15.67 27.58 29.44
N GLU A 381 -16.71 28.40 29.41
CA GLU A 381 -18.00 28.10 30.04
C GLU A 381 -18.95 27.54 28.99
N HIS A 382 -19.04 26.21 28.94
CA HIS A 382 -19.89 25.52 27.98
C HIS A 382 -21.34 25.47 28.48
N PRO A 383 -22.35 25.71 27.61
CA PRO A 383 -23.76 25.76 28.01
C PRO A 383 -24.26 24.48 28.70
N ASP A 384 -23.91 23.31 28.15
CA ASP A 384 -24.33 22.02 28.72
C ASP A 384 -23.32 21.39 29.70
N ARG A 385 -22.01 21.57 29.47
CA ARG A 385 -20.93 20.91 30.23
C ARG A 385 -20.39 21.76 31.40
N GLY A 386 -20.76 23.03 31.50
CA GLY A 386 -20.21 23.98 32.46
C GLY A 386 -18.75 24.32 32.17
N ASN A 387 -17.98 24.62 33.22
CA ASN A 387 -16.58 25.03 33.08
C ASN A 387 -15.69 23.89 32.56
N ILE A 388 -15.13 24.08 31.37
CA ILE A 388 -14.18 23.17 30.74
C ILE A 388 -12.75 23.70 30.98
N ARG A 389 -11.91 22.84 31.57
CA ARG A 389 -10.54 23.20 31.91
C ARG A 389 -9.65 23.35 30.65
N PRO A 390 -8.71 24.33 30.63
CA PRO A 390 -7.74 24.50 29.54
C PRO A 390 -6.96 23.24 29.18
N ASP A 391 -6.56 22.45 30.18
CA ASP A 391 -5.83 21.19 29.98
C ASP A 391 -6.57 20.19 29.07
N LEU A 392 -7.90 20.32 28.94
CA LEU A 392 -8.72 19.46 28.09
C LEU A 392 -8.81 19.98 26.66
N PHE A 393 -9.07 21.28 26.46
CA PHE A 393 -9.40 21.82 25.15
C PHE A 393 -8.22 22.45 24.40
N ILE A 394 -7.17 22.92 25.11
CA ILE A 394 -5.98 23.49 24.46
C ILE A 394 -5.26 22.44 23.60
N PRO A 395 -5.00 21.20 24.05
CA PRO A 395 -4.37 20.19 23.20
C PRO A 395 -5.21 19.85 21.96
N ILE A 396 -6.54 19.83 22.10
CA ILE A 396 -7.46 19.57 20.98
C ILE A 396 -7.41 20.72 19.96
N ALA A 397 -7.34 21.96 20.44
CA ALA A 397 -7.16 23.11 19.58
C ALA A 397 -5.81 23.10 18.85
N GLU A 398 -4.72 22.69 19.52
CA GLU A 398 -3.36 22.60 18.97
C GLU A 398 -3.22 21.53 17.87
N GLU A 399 -3.92 20.41 18.00
CA GLU A 399 -4.04 19.38 16.95
C GLU A 399 -4.77 19.91 15.69
N SER A 400 -5.41 21.07 15.78
CA SER A 400 -6.14 21.73 14.70
C SER A 400 -5.57 23.12 14.39
N THR A 401 -6.11 23.79 13.37
CA THR A 401 -5.76 25.20 13.11
C THR A 401 -6.49 26.19 14.03
N LEU A 402 -7.40 25.69 14.89
CA LEU A 402 -8.23 26.50 15.78
C LEU A 402 -7.41 27.23 16.86
N ILE A 403 -6.28 26.66 17.29
CA ILE A 403 -5.39 27.30 18.26
C ILE A 403 -4.94 28.70 17.83
N ASN A 404 -4.79 28.93 16.53
CA ASN A 404 -4.42 30.25 16.01
C ASN A 404 -5.54 31.28 16.24
N GLN A 405 -6.80 30.88 16.04
CA GLN A 405 -7.95 31.76 16.22
C GLN A 405 -8.21 32.05 17.71
N LEU A 406 -8.11 31.02 18.55
CA LEU A 406 -8.21 31.15 20.01
C LEU A 406 -7.12 32.07 20.56
N GLY A 407 -5.90 31.88 20.07
CA GLY A 407 -4.76 32.71 20.41
C GLY A 407 -4.92 34.18 20.01
N GLU A 408 -5.37 34.43 18.79
CA GLU A 408 -5.67 35.78 18.32
C GLU A 408 -6.74 36.46 19.19
N TRP A 409 -7.82 35.74 19.48
CA TRP A 409 -8.88 36.23 20.38
C TRP A 409 -8.34 36.54 21.77
N ALA A 410 -7.53 35.64 22.35
CA ALA A 410 -6.95 35.81 23.69
C ALA A 410 -6.03 37.03 23.76
N ILE A 411 -5.14 37.20 22.79
CA ILE A 411 -4.21 38.35 22.74
C ILE A 411 -5.00 39.65 22.63
N ARG A 412 -5.99 39.71 21.74
CA ARG A 412 -6.83 40.90 21.58
C ARG A 412 -7.56 41.24 22.87
N LYS A 413 -8.22 40.26 23.48
CA LYS A 413 -9.00 40.45 24.70
C LYS A 413 -8.13 40.84 25.89
N ALA A 414 -6.96 40.20 26.04
CA ALA A 414 -5.98 40.54 27.07
C ALA A 414 -5.47 41.98 26.94
N CYS A 415 -5.17 42.43 25.72
CA CYS A 415 -4.75 43.81 25.47
C CYS A 415 -5.87 44.82 25.77
N GLU A 416 -7.11 44.51 25.37
CA GLU A 416 -8.30 45.35 25.65
C GLU A 416 -8.56 45.47 27.16
N ASP A 417 -8.46 44.37 27.90
CA ASP A 417 -8.67 44.36 29.35
C ASP A 417 -7.52 45.09 30.08
N ALA A 418 -6.27 44.91 29.64
CA ALA A 418 -5.09 45.55 30.23
C ALA A 418 -5.08 47.08 30.09
N MET A 419 -5.80 47.63 29.11
CA MET A 419 -6.00 49.07 28.98
C MET A 419 -6.80 49.68 30.13
N GLN A 420 -7.57 48.88 30.85
CA GLN A 420 -8.32 49.32 32.02
C GLN A 420 -7.49 49.30 33.30
N TRP A 421 -6.27 48.77 33.25
CA TRP A 421 -5.36 48.65 34.39
C TRP A 421 -4.40 49.83 34.50
N PRO A 422 -3.76 50.05 35.66
CA PRO A 422 -2.68 51.03 35.78
C PRO A 422 -1.58 50.80 34.74
N THR A 423 -0.98 51.87 34.22
CA THR A 423 0.07 51.80 33.20
C THR A 423 1.32 51.04 33.65
N SER A 424 1.53 50.91 34.96
CA SER A 424 2.61 50.11 35.54
C SER A 424 2.38 48.60 35.49
N MET A 425 1.17 48.13 35.16
CA MET A 425 0.84 46.70 35.10
C MET A 425 0.95 46.14 33.70
N ARG A 426 1.54 44.95 33.61
CA ARG A 426 1.65 44.14 32.39
C ARG A 426 0.57 43.06 32.31
N VAL A 427 0.33 42.55 31.11
CA VAL A 427 -0.46 41.34 30.88
C VAL A 427 0.42 40.30 30.20
N SER A 428 0.45 39.09 30.76
CA SER A 428 1.08 37.93 30.13
C SER A 428 0.03 37.10 29.40
N VAL A 429 0.33 36.63 28.19
CA VAL A 429 -0.52 35.72 27.42
C VAL A 429 0.29 34.52 26.98
N ASN A 430 -0.22 33.32 27.25
CA ASN A 430 0.39 32.06 26.83
C ASN A 430 0.25 31.86 25.31
N VAL A 431 1.34 31.42 24.67
CA VAL A 431 1.43 31.18 23.23
C VAL A 431 1.96 29.77 22.96
N SER A 432 1.20 28.99 22.19
CA SER A 432 1.63 27.65 21.76
C SER A 432 2.73 27.69 20.70
N ALA A 433 3.47 26.59 20.55
CA ALA A 433 4.48 26.44 19.50
C ALA A 433 3.89 26.62 18.09
N THR A 434 2.68 26.08 17.87
CA THR A 434 1.96 26.17 16.59
C THR A 434 1.62 27.62 16.23
N GLN A 435 1.20 28.42 17.21
CA GLN A 435 0.96 29.86 17.01
C GLN A 435 2.25 30.61 16.70
N PHE A 436 3.33 30.33 17.44
CA PHE A 436 4.60 31.00 17.25
C PHE A 436 5.21 30.73 15.86
N ALA A 437 5.05 29.50 15.34
CA ALA A 437 5.48 29.11 14.00
C ALA A 437 4.60 29.68 12.87
N ASN A 438 3.43 30.27 13.19
CA ASN A 438 2.54 30.85 12.20
C ASN A 438 3.14 32.15 11.63
N GLN A 439 3.32 32.20 10.30
CA GLN A 439 3.87 33.36 9.61
C GLN A 439 3.06 34.66 9.85
N ALA A 440 1.77 34.56 10.15
CA ALA A 440 0.91 35.71 10.44
C ALA A 440 0.98 36.18 11.91
N PHE A 441 1.69 35.47 12.79
CA PHE A 441 1.68 35.74 14.23
C PHE A 441 2.10 37.17 14.60
N THR A 442 3.18 37.67 13.99
CA THR A 442 3.66 39.04 14.21
C THR A 442 2.62 40.08 13.78
N THR A 443 1.91 39.84 12.68
CA THR A 443 0.81 40.70 12.21
C THR A 443 -0.36 40.67 13.19
N ILE A 444 -0.72 39.50 13.73
CA ILE A 444 -1.79 39.35 14.73
C ILE A 444 -1.48 40.18 15.99
N VAL A 445 -0.27 40.05 16.54
CA VAL A 445 0.16 40.80 17.72
C VAL A 445 0.16 42.31 17.45
N THR A 446 0.68 42.73 16.30
CA THR A 446 0.72 44.14 15.89
C THR A 446 -0.68 44.74 15.80
N ASN A 447 -1.62 43.99 15.20
CA ASN A 447 -3.01 44.42 15.08
C ASN A 447 -3.72 44.51 16.44
N ALA A 448 -3.47 43.57 17.34
CA ALA A 448 -4.06 43.58 18.68
C ALA A 448 -3.58 44.80 19.51
N LEU A 449 -2.29 45.11 19.47
CA LEU A 449 -1.73 46.30 20.12
C LEU A 449 -2.28 47.59 19.49
N ALA A 450 -2.33 47.67 18.16
CA ALA A 450 -2.84 48.84 17.45
C ALA A 450 -4.34 49.07 17.71
N ALA A 451 -5.14 48.01 17.79
CA ALA A 451 -6.59 48.11 18.05
C ALA A 451 -6.91 48.49 19.50
N SER A 452 -6.17 47.95 20.47
CA SER A 452 -6.36 48.26 21.90
C SER A 452 -5.73 49.59 22.32
N GLY A 453 -4.65 50.01 21.66
CA GLY A 453 -3.82 51.14 22.08
C GLY A 453 -2.87 50.80 23.23
N LEU A 454 -2.66 49.53 23.55
CA LEU A 454 -1.74 49.09 24.59
C LEU A 454 -0.29 49.34 24.16
N GLU A 455 0.51 49.95 25.04
CA GLU A 455 1.94 50.09 24.81
C GLU A 455 2.61 48.71 24.72
N PRO A 456 3.48 48.45 23.72
CA PRO A 456 4.05 47.12 23.49
C PRO A 456 4.83 46.53 24.67
N ASP A 457 5.41 47.37 25.54
CA ASP A 457 6.16 46.96 26.73
C ASP A 457 5.27 46.44 27.88
N ARG A 458 3.95 46.54 27.72
CA ARG A 458 2.95 46.03 28.66
C ARG A 458 2.40 44.65 28.28
N LEU A 459 2.66 44.17 27.05
CA LEU A 459 2.27 42.82 26.62
C LEU A 459 3.48 41.88 26.73
N GLU A 460 3.33 40.84 27.53
CA GLU A 460 4.30 39.76 27.66
C GLU A 460 3.73 38.50 27.00
N LEU A 461 4.50 37.88 26.10
CA LEU A 461 4.10 36.65 25.40
C LEU A 461 4.91 35.50 25.99
N GLU A 462 4.22 34.59 26.67
CA GLU A 462 4.83 33.46 27.36
C GLU A 462 4.84 32.24 26.44
N LEU A 463 6.03 31.67 26.25
CA LEU A 463 6.26 30.49 25.42
C LEU A 463 6.69 29.35 26.33
N THR A 464 6.14 28.17 26.10
CA THR A 464 6.59 26.96 26.78
C THR A 464 7.98 26.55 26.29
N GLU A 465 8.78 25.90 27.14
CA GLU A 465 10.15 25.46 26.80
C GLU A 465 10.19 24.54 25.57
N SER A 466 9.09 23.82 25.29
CA SER A 466 8.89 22.99 24.10
C SER A 466 9.03 23.76 22.77
N VAL A 467 8.82 25.08 22.76
CA VAL A 467 9.01 25.91 21.56
C VAL A 467 10.49 25.98 21.18
N PHE A 468 11.40 26.01 22.17
CA PHE A 468 12.85 26.12 21.94
C PHE A 468 13.52 24.76 21.67
N MET A 469 12.86 23.65 22.01
CA MET A 469 13.31 22.30 21.64
C MET A 469 12.90 21.89 20.22
N GLY A 470 12.11 22.73 19.53
CA GLY A 470 11.54 22.48 18.21
C GLY A 470 12.44 22.85 17.01
N ASP A 471 13.61 23.46 17.22
CA ASP A 471 14.56 23.79 16.16
C ASP A 471 15.87 23.00 16.32
N SER A 472 15.91 21.81 15.71
CA SER A 472 17.10 21.16 15.10
C SER A 472 16.71 19.93 14.28
#